data_AF-A0AAD3HC66-F1
#
_entry.id   AF-A0AAD3HC66-F1
#
_cell.length_a   1.000
_cell.length_b   1.000
_cell.length_c   1.000
_cell.angle_alpha   90.00
_cell.angle_beta   90.00
_cell.angle_gamma   90.00
#
_symmetry.space_group_name_H-M   'P 1'
#
loop_
_entity.id
_entity.type
_entity.pdbx_description
1 polymer ?
#
loop_
_entity_poly.entity_id
_entity_poly.type
_entity_poly.pdbx_seq_one_letter_code
_entity_poly.pdbx_strand_id
1 'polypeptide(L)'
;MIAALVASTGFVQPSMISTSTLSLAVPTASYVAFTNILYLARRSYLRDMTKRQLWKIRTTRETGVTFQLYIITILTWQAFVTIFPLVELVAKMFGHVSFFYSYPNASGLGIILEPRNIQHLKQSKRAKQQIRFDWHRFNFNIGDRGRDGYRHPPSIERNLPHIDMPQRGLKHWPWRRRKLSPK
;
A
#
# COMPACT_ATOMS: atom_id res chain seq x y z
N MET A 1 20.73 53.81 -31.20
CA MET A 1 21.59 53.03 -30.29
C MET A 1 20.94 51.68 -30.05
N ILE A 2 21.45 50.62 -30.69
CA ILE A 2 20.97 49.24 -30.53
C ILE A 2 22.01 48.51 -29.69
N ALA A 3 21.63 48.10 -28.48
CA ALA A 3 22.47 47.30 -27.61
C ALA A 3 22.39 45.82 -28.03
N ALA A 4 23.52 45.26 -28.44
CA ALA A 4 23.64 43.84 -28.76
C ALA A 4 23.80 43.03 -27.47
N LEU A 5 22.78 42.23 -27.14
CA LEU A 5 22.82 41.25 -26.06
C LEU A 5 23.40 39.94 -26.62
N VAL A 6 24.69 39.69 -26.38
CA VAL A 6 25.33 38.42 -26.74
C VAL A 6 24.97 37.40 -25.67
N ALA A 7 23.99 36.54 -25.96
CA ALA A 7 23.66 35.40 -25.13
C ALA A 7 24.79 34.36 -25.21
N SER A 8 25.56 34.22 -24.11
CA SER A 8 26.53 33.15 -23.93
C SER A 8 25.78 31.82 -23.81
N THR A 9 25.76 31.04 -24.88
CA THR A 9 25.30 29.65 -24.88
C THR A 9 26.35 28.80 -24.18
N GLY A 10 26.27 28.73 -22.85
CA GLY A 10 27.06 27.80 -22.06
C GLY A 10 26.81 26.37 -22.54
N PHE A 11 27.82 25.77 -23.19
CA PHE A 11 27.85 24.35 -23.49
C PHE A 11 27.81 23.58 -22.16
N VAL A 12 26.66 23.00 -21.83
CA VAL A 12 26.54 22.04 -20.73
C VAL A 12 27.34 20.81 -21.16
N GLN A 13 28.52 20.61 -20.57
CA GLN A 13 29.28 19.38 -20.80
C GLN A 13 28.42 18.19 -20.36
N PRO A 14 28.29 17.14 -21.21
CA PRO A 14 27.61 15.93 -20.82
C PRO A 14 28.35 15.31 -19.64
N SER A 15 27.70 15.31 -18.48
CA SER A 15 28.19 14.62 -17.28
C SER A 15 28.48 13.17 -17.63
N MET A 16 29.75 12.78 -17.62
CA MET A 16 30.15 11.39 -17.82
C MET A 16 29.49 10.54 -16.74
N ILE A 17 28.54 9.70 -17.14
CA ILE A 17 27.91 8.72 -16.26
C ILE A 17 29.03 7.79 -15.78
N SER A 18 29.44 7.92 -14.51
CA SER A 18 30.49 7.09 -13.94
C SER A 18 30.11 5.61 -14.07
N THR A 19 31.04 4.81 -14.59
CA THR A 19 30.95 3.35 -14.76
C THR A 19 30.54 2.59 -13.49
N SER A 20 30.77 3.18 -12.31
CA SER A 20 30.29 2.67 -11.02
C SER A 20 28.76 2.58 -10.90
N THR A 21 28.00 3.46 -11.55
CA THR A 21 26.52 3.48 -11.46
C THR A 21 25.88 2.34 -12.26
N LEU A 22 26.43 2.02 -13.43
CA LEU A 22 25.97 0.87 -14.23
C LEU A 22 26.17 -0.46 -13.48
N SER A 23 27.24 -0.56 -12.69
CA SER A 23 27.57 -1.76 -11.90
C SER A 23 26.52 -2.09 -10.84
N LEU A 24 25.87 -1.09 -10.24
CA LEU A 24 24.81 -1.31 -9.23
C LEU A 24 23.41 -1.45 -9.83
N ALA A 25 23.19 -0.92 -11.04
CA ALA A 25 21.89 -0.97 -11.69
C ALA A 25 21.45 -2.41 -12.02
N VAL A 26 22.36 -3.20 -12.58
CA VAL A 26 22.10 -4.60 -12.94
C VAL A 26 21.70 -5.45 -11.73
N PRO A 27 22.49 -5.54 -10.63
CA PRO A 27 22.11 -6.35 -9.48
C PRO A 27 20.82 -5.85 -8.81
N THR A 28 20.58 -4.54 -8.77
CA THR A 28 19.33 -3.97 -8.24
C THR A 28 18.14 -4.41 -9.10
N ALA A 29 18.24 -4.29 -10.42
CA ALA A 29 17.17 -4.70 -11.34
C ALA A 29 16.91 -6.21 -11.25
N SER A 30 17.96 -7.03 -11.20
CA SER A 30 17.85 -8.48 -10.99
C SER A 30 17.17 -8.82 -9.67
N TYR A 31 17.53 -8.13 -8.58
CA TYR A 31 16.90 -8.32 -7.27
C TYR A 31 15.41 -7.97 -7.28
N VAL A 32 15.06 -6.82 -7.86
CA VAL A 32 13.65 -6.38 -7.98
C VAL A 32 12.86 -7.36 -8.84
N ALA A 33 13.40 -7.82 -9.97
CA ALA A 33 12.75 -8.81 -10.82
C ALA A 33 12.53 -10.14 -10.09
N PHE A 34 13.57 -10.63 -9.41
CA PHE A 34 13.51 -11.89 -8.65
C PHE A 34 12.50 -11.84 -7.51
N THR A 35 12.50 -10.78 -6.70
CA THR A 35 11.55 -10.59 -5.60
C THR A 35 10.10 -10.47 -6.09
N ASN A 36 9.87 -9.81 -7.24
CA ASN A 36 8.55 -9.78 -7.88
C ASN A 36 8.09 -11.17 -8.32
N ILE A 37 8.95 -11.95 -8.97
CA ILE A 37 8.65 -13.33 -9.39
C ILE A 37 8.28 -14.18 -8.17
N LEU A 38 9.11 -14.15 -7.12
CA LEU A 38 8.88 -14.89 -5.88
C LEU A 38 7.55 -14.49 -5.22
N TYR A 39 7.31 -13.19 -5.08
CA TYR A 39 6.08 -12.67 -4.47
C TYR A 39 4.83 -13.10 -5.25
N LEU A 40 4.84 -12.96 -6.58
CA LEU A 40 3.72 -13.35 -7.43
C LEU A 40 3.51 -14.87 -7.44
N ALA A 41 4.57 -15.66 -7.50
CA ALA A 41 4.47 -17.12 -7.41
C ALA A 41 3.87 -17.56 -6.08
N ARG A 42 4.32 -16.97 -4.98
CA ARG A 42 3.79 -17.21 -3.64
C ARG A 42 2.32 -16.83 -3.52
N ARG A 43 1.93 -15.64 -3.99
CA ARG A 43 0.53 -15.17 -3.97
C ARG A 43 -0.36 -16.03 -4.84
N SER A 44 0.14 -16.45 -6.01
CA SER A 44 -0.54 -17.33 -6.96
C SER A 44 -0.91 -18.65 -6.28
N TYR A 45 0.05 -19.29 -5.62
CA TYR A 45 -0.17 -20.52 -4.86
C TYR A 45 -1.21 -20.37 -3.74
N LEU A 46 -1.21 -19.25 -3.01
CA LEU A 46 -2.08 -19.06 -1.84
C LEU A 46 -3.51 -18.63 -2.13
N ARG A 47 -3.73 -18.02 -3.29
CA ARG A 47 -5.02 -17.41 -3.67
C ARG A 47 -5.71 -18.15 -4.79
N ASP A 48 -5.08 -19.20 -5.32
CA ASP A 48 -5.55 -19.94 -6.49
C ASP A 48 -5.84 -18.98 -7.66
N MET A 49 -4.87 -18.10 -7.92
CA MET A 49 -4.94 -17.11 -8.99
C MET A 49 -3.72 -17.24 -9.88
N THR A 50 -3.90 -17.01 -11.18
CA THR A 50 -2.76 -16.99 -12.10
C THR A 50 -1.85 -15.79 -11.81
N LYS A 51 -0.54 -15.96 -12.01
CA LYS A 51 0.44 -14.86 -11.87
C LYS A 51 0.09 -13.67 -12.76
N ARG A 52 -0.45 -13.93 -13.97
CA ARG A 52 -0.92 -12.91 -14.92
C ARG A 52 -2.09 -12.09 -14.37
N GLN A 53 -3.09 -12.73 -13.75
CA GLN A 53 -4.19 -12.01 -13.10
C GLN A 53 -3.68 -11.15 -11.94
N LEU A 54 -2.79 -11.69 -11.11
CA LEU A 54 -2.18 -10.95 -10.01
C LEU A 54 -1.38 -9.73 -10.50
N TRP A 55 -0.58 -9.91 -11.55
CA TRP A 55 0.15 -8.81 -12.19
C TRP A 55 -0.82 -7.75 -12.73
N LYS A 56 -1.84 -8.17 -13.49
CA LYS A 56 -2.86 -7.28 -14.05
C LYS A 56 -3.54 -6.43 -12.97
N ILE A 57 -3.89 -7.03 -11.81
CA ILE A 57 -4.48 -6.30 -10.69
C ILE A 57 -3.56 -5.19 -10.16
N ARG A 58 -2.24 -5.37 -10.23
CA ARG A 58 -1.27 -4.37 -9.74
C ARG A 58 -0.94 -3.30 -10.75
N THR A 59 -0.99 -3.63 -12.05
CA THR A 59 -0.57 -2.73 -13.13
C THR A 59 -1.73 -2.16 -13.93
N THR A 60 -2.97 -2.45 -13.56
CA THR A 60 -4.15 -1.85 -14.21
C THR A 60 -4.71 -0.79 -13.29
N ARG A 61 -4.85 0.42 -13.81
CA ARG A 61 -5.52 1.50 -13.09
C ARG A 61 -7.03 1.25 -13.04
N GLU A 62 -7.60 1.23 -11.84
CA GLU A 62 -9.06 1.12 -11.67
C GLU A 62 -9.77 2.41 -12.10
N THR A 63 -11.03 2.29 -12.54
CA THR A 63 -11.87 3.43 -12.91
C THR A 63 -12.08 4.36 -11.71
N GLY A 64 -11.91 5.66 -11.90
CA GLY A 64 -12.05 6.68 -10.85
C GLY A 64 -10.78 6.95 -10.04
N VAL A 65 -9.70 6.20 -10.25
CA VAL A 65 -8.41 6.42 -9.57
C VAL A 65 -7.58 7.46 -10.33
N THR A 66 -7.13 8.49 -9.63
CA THR A 66 -6.22 9.50 -10.20
C THR A 66 -4.90 8.87 -10.62
N PHE A 67 -4.26 9.42 -11.66
CA PHE A 67 -2.97 8.89 -12.12
C PHE A 67 -1.89 8.94 -11.04
N GLN A 68 -1.88 10.02 -10.25
CA GLN A 68 -0.97 10.17 -9.11
C GLN A 68 -1.13 9.04 -8.08
N LEU A 69 -2.37 8.75 -7.65
CA LEU A 69 -2.64 7.68 -6.68
C LEU A 69 -2.29 6.29 -7.25
N TYR A 70 -2.52 6.08 -8.55
CA TYR A 70 -2.11 4.87 -9.25
C TYR A 70 -0.58 4.66 -9.20
N ILE A 71 0.20 5.69 -9.50
CA ILE A 71 1.67 5.64 -9.40
C ILE A 71 2.12 5.39 -7.96
N ILE A 72 1.55 6.09 -6.97
CA ILE A 72 1.84 5.87 -5.55
C ILE A 72 1.57 4.42 -5.15
N THR A 73 0.46 3.83 -5.63
CA THR A 73 0.10 2.44 -5.34
C THR A 73 1.13 1.46 -5.92
N ILE A 74 1.59 1.68 -7.15
CA ILE A 74 2.64 0.86 -7.78
C ILE A 74 3.95 0.98 -7.01
N LEU A 75 4.38 2.21 -6.69
CA LEU A 75 5.62 2.45 -5.96
C LEU A 75 5.59 1.81 -4.57
N THR A 76 4.47 1.93 -3.85
CA THR A 76 4.31 1.31 -2.53
C THR A 76 4.32 -0.21 -2.62
N TRP A 77 3.66 -0.77 -3.64
CA TRP A 77 3.71 -2.21 -3.90
C TRP A 77 5.14 -2.68 -4.20
N GLN A 78 5.89 -1.96 -5.04
CA GLN A 78 7.28 -2.28 -5.33
C GLN A 78 8.15 -2.19 -4.08
N ALA A 79 8.03 -1.13 -3.29
CA ALA A 79 8.73 -0.99 -2.02
C ALA A 79 8.46 -2.18 -1.08
N PHE A 80 7.19 -2.61 -0.97
CA PHE A 80 6.84 -3.80 -0.20
C PHE A 80 7.48 -5.08 -0.77
N VAL A 81 7.43 -5.29 -2.09
CA VAL A 81 7.99 -6.50 -2.72
C VAL A 81 9.50 -6.57 -2.55
N THR A 82 10.20 -5.44 -2.62
CA THR A 82 11.64 -5.36 -2.38
C THR A 82 12.01 -5.86 -0.97
N ILE A 83 11.22 -5.54 0.05
CA ILE A 83 11.46 -5.99 1.44
C ILE A 83 10.72 -7.28 1.81
N PHE A 84 9.90 -7.82 0.91
CA PHE A 84 9.00 -8.95 1.19
C PHE A 84 9.71 -10.19 1.75
N PRO A 85 10.92 -10.60 1.30
CA PRO A 85 11.60 -11.75 1.88
C PRO A 85 11.82 -11.62 3.40
N LEU A 86 12.15 -10.42 3.87
CA LEU A 86 12.33 -10.13 5.29
C LEU A 86 10.99 -10.08 6.02
N VAL A 87 10.01 -9.36 5.46
CA VAL A 87 8.66 -9.25 6.06
C VAL A 87 7.99 -10.62 6.19
N GLU A 88 8.09 -11.47 5.17
CA GLU A 88 7.55 -12.84 5.18
C GLU A 88 8.30 -13.74 6.17
N LEU A 89 9.63 -13.61 6.28
CA LEU A 89 10.42 -14.35 7.27
C LEU A 89 9.93 -14.01 8.68
N VAL A 90 9.83 -12.72 9.00
CA VAL A 90 9.33 -12.25 10.30
C VAL A 90 7.91 -12.74 10.55
N ALA A 91 7.00 -12.57 9.57
CA ALA A 91 5.63 -13.05 9.68
C ALA A 91 5.55 -14.56 9.97
N LYS A 92 6.40 -15.36 9.33
CA LYS A 92 6.47 -16.81 9.53
C LYS A 92 6.91 -17.20 10.94
N MET A 93 7.82 -16.45 11.57
CA MET A 93 8.21 -16.67 12.97
C MET A 93 7.02 -16.54 13.92
N PHE A 94 6.07 -15.66 13.59
CA PHE A 94 4.82 -15.47 14.34
C PHE A 94 3.66 -16.34 13.82
N GLY A 95 3.91 -17.33 12.97
CA GLY A 95 2.85 -18.21 12.44
C GLY A 95 1.92 -17.55 11.42
N HIS A 96 2.34 -16.45 10.79
CA HIS A 96 1.57 -15.70 9.80
C HIS A 96 2.23 -15.76 8.40
N VAL A 97 1.47 -15.30 7.40
CA VAL A 97 1.92 -14.95 6.06
C VAL A 97 1.52 -13.52 5.75
N SER A 98 2.34 -12.82 4.98
CA SER A 98 2.19 -11.39 4.75
C SER A 98 1.79 -11.07 3.32
N PHE A 99 0.88 -10.10 3.13
CA PHE A 99 0.42 -9.70 1.81
C PHE A 99 0.22 -8.20 1.71
N PHE A 100 0.73 -7.60 0.64
CA PHE A 100 0.31 -6.27 0.24
C PHE A 100 -1.08 -6.32 -0.40
N TYR A 101 -1.91 -5.32 -0.12
CA TYR A 101 -3.16 -5.10 -0.81
C TYR A 101 -3.44 -3.60 -0.97
N SER A 102 -4.28 -3.26 -1.93
CA SER A 102 -4.63 -1.88 -2.28
C SER A 102 -6.14 -1.80 -2.46
N TYR A 103 -6.73 -0.69 -2.01
CA TYR A 103 -8.12 -0.29 -2.27
C TYR A 103 -8.10 1.16 -2.79
N PRO A 104 -7.80 1.34 -4.08
CA PRO A 104 -7.60 2.66 -4.67
C PRO A 104 -8.80 3.60 -4.52
N ASN A 105 -10.02 3.08 -4.57
CA ASN A 105 -11.25 3.87 -4.38
C ASN A 105 -11.37 4.48 -2.97
N ALA A 106 -10.77 3.83 -1.96
CA ALA A 106 -10.66 4.37 -0.60
C ALA A 106 -9.38 5.21 -0.41
N SER A 107 -8.64 5.50 -1.49
CA SER A 107 -7.30 6.08 -1.45
C SER A 107 -6.39 5.34 -0.47
N GLY A 108 -6.51 4.01 -0.46
CA GLY A 108 -5.97 3.18 0.60
C GLY A 108 -5.12 2.01 0.13
N LEU A 109 -4.25 1.58 1.04
CA LEU A 109 -3.38 0.42 0.90
C LEU A 109 -3.11 -0.19 2.26
N GLY A 110 -2.61 -1.42 2.29
CA GLY A 110 -2.29 -2.06 3.55
C GLY A 110 -1.53 -3.36 3.41
N ILE A 111 -1.23 -3.93 4.58
CA ILE A 111 -0.60 -5.23 4.74
C ILE A 111 -1.54 -6.12 5.53
N ILE A 112 -1.80 -7.32 5.01
CA ILE A 112 -2.54 -8.36 5.70
C ILE A 112 -1.54 -9.35 6.27
N LEU A 113 -1.65 -9.63 7.57
CA LEU A 113 -1.08 -10.82 8.20
C LEU A 113 -2.19 -11.85 8.35
N GLU A 114 -2.02 -13.01 7.71
CA GLU A 114 -2.98 -14.10 7.76
C GLU A 114 -2.34 -15.31 8.46
N PRO A 115 -3.01 -15.94 9.44
CA PRO A 115 -2.48 -17.14 10.08
C PRO A 115 -2.18 -18.27 9.08
N ARG A 116 -1.10 -19.02 9.31
CA ARG A 116 -0.69 -20.12 8.42
C ARG A 116 -1.62 -21.33 8.48
N ASN A 117 -2.17 -21.60 9.65
CA ASN A 117 -3.05 -22.75 9.89
C ASN A 117 -4.42 -22.63 9.21
N ILE A 118 -4.82 -21.44 8.74
CA ILE A 118 -6.15 -21.21 8.13
C ILE A 118 -6.13 -21.10 6.60
N GLN A 119 -4.98 -21.27 5.94
CA GLN A 119 -4.86 -21.07 4.49
C GLN A 119 -5.78 -21.98 3.66
N HIS A 120 -6.13 -23.15 4.21
CA HIS A 120 -7.03 -24.13 3.62
C HIS A 120 -8.52 -23.70 3.64
N LEU A 121 -8.88 -22.68 4.42
CA LEU A 121 -10.26 -22.22 4.55
C LEU A 121 -10.69 -21.37 3.34
N LYS A 122 -12.01 -21.27 3.11
CA LYS A 122 -12.58 -20.33 2.13
C LYS A 122 -12.28 -18.88 2.52
N GLN A 123 -12.21 -18.00 1.52
CA GLN A 123 -11.86 -16.58 1.67
C GLN A 123 -12.67 -15.85 2.75
N SER A 124 -13.98 -16.08 2.82
CA SER A 124 -14.85 -15.44 3.82
C SER A 124 -14.52 -15.83 5.25
N LYS A 125 -14.04 -17.06 5.48
CA LYS A 125 -13.57 -17.54 6.78
C LYS A 125 -12.16 -17.03 7.08
N ARG A 126 -11.27 -17.04 6.08
CA ARG A 126 -9.90 -16.49 6.18
C ARG A 126 -9.92 -15.02 6.60
N ALA A 127 -10.76 -14.20 5.96
CA ALA A 127 -10.87 -12.77 6.21
C ALA A 127 -11.22 -12.43 7.67
N LYS A 128 -11.98 -13.31 8.37
CA LYS A 128 -12.33 -13.10 9.79
C LYS A 128 -11.14 -13.25 10.74
N GLN A 129 -10.09 -13.93 10.30
CA GLN A 129 -8.90 -14.26 11.09
C GLN A 129 -7.68 -13.41 10.69
N GLN A 130 -7.81 -12.56 9.68
CA GLN A 130 -6.75 -11.68 9.22
C GLN A 130 -6.54 -10.54 10.21
N ILE A 131 -5.26 -10.18 10.41
CA ILE A 131 -4.87 -8.90 10.98
C ILE A 131 -4.52 -7.99 9.81
N ARG A 132 -5.07 -6.79 9.77
CA ARG A 132 -4.84 -5.85 8.67
C ARG A 132 -4.28 -4.54 9.19
N PHE A 133 -3.17 -4.10 8.60
CA PHE A 133 -2.53 -2.82 8.83
C PHE A 133 -2.81 -1.94 7.62
N ASP A 134 -3.67 -0.96 7.81
CA ASP A 134 -4.39 -0.35 6.72
C ASP A 134 -4.24 1.16 6.78
N TRP A 135 -3.80 1.75 5.68
CA TRP A 135 -3.75 3.20 5.49
C TRP A 135 -4.81 3.57 4.48
N HIS A 136 -5.87 4.26 4.89
CA HIS A 136 -6.91 4.72 3.96
C HIS A 136 -7.68 5.91 4.53
N ARG A 137 -8.59 6.44 3.70
CA ARG A 137 -9.33 7.66 3.97
C ARG A 137 -10.44 7.46 4.99
N PHE A 138 -10.42 8.28 6.02
CA PHE A 138 -11.49 8.43 7.01
C PHE A 138 -12.17 9.78 6.83
N ASN A 139 -13.49 9.79 7.02
CA ASN A 139 -14.27 11.01 7.02
C ASN A 139 -14.64 11.39 8.47
N PHE A 140 -14.28 12.61 8.88
CA PHE A 140 -14.48 13.12 10.23
C PHE A 140 -15.37 14.35 10.21
N ASN A 141 -16.53 14.26 10.85
CA ASN A 141 -17.36 15.43 11.11
C ASN A 141 -16.63 16.39 12.07
N ILE A 142 -16.48 17.64 11.64
CA ILE A 142 -15.84 18.73 12.37
C ILE A 142 -16.79 19.87 12.73
N GLY A 143 -18.05 19.80 12.27
CA GLY A 143 -19.08 20.74 12.68
C GLY A 143 -19.42 20.64 14.17
N ASP A 144 -20.48 21.34 14.56
CA ASP A 144 -20.89 21.46 15.94
C ASP A 144 -21.34 20.12 16.53
N ARG A 145 -21.17 19.99 17.85
CA ARG A 145 -21.63 18.82 18.59
C ARG A 145 -23.13 18.94 18.84
N GLY A 146 -23.90 18.00 18.32
CA GLY A 146 -25.35 17.92 18.53
C GLY A 146 -25.70 17.43 19.93
N ARG A 147 -27.01 17.41 20.22
CA ARG A 147 -27.57 16.90 21.50
C ARG A 147 -27.27 15.42 21.72
N ASP A 148 -27.00 14.69 20.65
CA ASP A 148 -26.56 13.29 20.65
C ASP A 148 -25.10 13.10 21.07
N GLY A 149 -24.36 14.20 21.33
CA GLY A 149 -22.95 14.18 21.71
C GLY A 149 -21.99 13.99 20.54
N TYR A 150 -22.49 13.92 19.30
CA TYR A 150 -21.70 13.72 18.09
C TYR A 150 -21.51 15.03 17.32
N ARG A 151 -20.36 15.18 16.67
CA ARG A 151 -20.15 16.25 15.68
C ARG A 151 -20.91 15.94 14.39
N HIS A 152 -21.58 16.95 13.85
CA HIS A 152 -22.32 16.90 12.58
C HIS A 152 -21.48 17.51 11.44
N PRO A 153 -21.91 17.39 10.17
CA PRO A 153 -21.25 18.06 9.05
C PRO A 153 -21.02 19.57 9.32
N PRO A 154 -19.99 20.21 8.70
CA PRO A 154 -19.15 19.69 7.62
C PRO A 154 -18.17 18.62 8.09
N SER A 155 -17.63 17.88 7.13
CA SER A 155 -16.73 16.76 7.38
C SER A 155 -15.41 16.95 6.63
N ILE A 156 -14.31 16.52 7.22
CA ILE A 156 -12.98 16.53 6.60
C ILE A 156 -12.51 15.11 6.37
N GLU A 157 -11.82 14.91 5.25
CA GLU A 157 -11.20 13.63 4.92
C GLU A 157 -9.75 13.62 5.37
N ARG A 158 -9.32 12.54 6.03
CA ARG A 158 -7.92 12.30 6.40
C ARG A 158 -7.54 10.87 6.15
N ASN A 159 -6.41 10.65 5.50
CA ASN A 159 -5.81 9.32 5.40
C ASN A 159 -5.11 8.99 6.70
N LEU A 160 -5.49 7.89 7.35
CA LEU A 160 -4.92 7.50 8.64
C LEU A 160 -4.58 6.00 8.67
N PRO A 161 -3.47 5.61 9.32
CA PRO A 161 -3.12 4.21 9.54
C PRO A 161 -4.00 3.61 10.63
N HIS A 162 -4.54 2.42 10.42
CA HIS A 162 -5.37 1.73 11.39
C HIS A 162 -5.12 0.23 11.37
N ILE A 163 -5.58 -0.43 12.43
CA ILE A 163 -5.54 -1.87 12.58
C ILE A 163 -6.96 -2.42 12.59
N ASP A 164 -7.15 -3.49 11.85
CA ASP A 164 -8.34 -4.34 11.88
C ASP A 164 -7.98 -5.75 12.33
N MET A 165 -8.71 -6.25 13.33
CA MET A 165 -8.65 -7.64 13.80
C MET A 165 -10.09 -8.15 13.99
N PRO A 166 -10.76 -8.61 12.92
CA PRO A 166 -12.17 -8.98 12.98
C PRO A 166 -12.48 -10.07 14.01
N GLN A 167 -11.57 -11.03 14.22
CA GLN A 167 -11.70 -12.06 15.25
C GLN A 167 -11.81 -11.49 16.68
N ARG A 168 -11.23 -10.30 16.91
CA ARG A 168 -11.28 -9.57 18.18
C ARG A 168 -12.35 -8.48 18.19
N GLY A 169 -13.19 -8.41 17.15
CA GLY A 169 -14.17 -7.32 16.97
C GLY A 169 -13.54 -5.93 16.80
N LEU A 170 -12.21 -5.87 16.60
CA LEU A 170 -11.46 -4.64 16.47
C LEU A 170 -11.49 -4.19 15.02
N LYS A 171 -12.03 -2.99 14.81
CA LYS A 171 -12.20 -2.36 13.50
C LYS A 171 -11.78 -0.91 13.62
N HIS A 172 -11.02 -0.43 12.65
CA HIS A 172 -10.53 0.92 12.48
C HIS A 172 -9.82 1.47 13.72
N TRP A 173 -9.09 0.65 14.48
CA TRP A 173 -8.38 1.14 15.68
C TRP A 173 -7.15 1.95 15.26
N PRO A 174 -6.85 3.10 15.88
CA PRO A 174 -7.51 3.69 17.06
C PRO A 174 -8.67 4.66 16.74
N TRP A 175 -9.00 4.87 15.46
CA TRP A 175 -9.94 5.91 15.02
C TRP A 175 -11.42 5.59 15.23
N ARG A 176 -11.78 4.33 15.47
CA ARG A 176 -13.17 3.95 15.75
C ARG A 176 -13.64 4.65 17.02
N ARG A 177 -14.63 5.52 16.89
CA ARG A 177 -15.34 6.10 18.02
C ARG A 177 -15.95 4.96 18.84
N ARG A 178 -15.52 4.82 20.10
CA ARG A 178 -16.26 3.99 21.07
C ARG A 178 -17.64 4.64 21.23
N LYS A 179 -18.72 3.84 21.21
CA LYS A 179 -19.99 4.33 21.75
C LYS A 179 -19.70 4.69 23.20
N LEU A 180 -19.84 5.96 23.56
CA LEU A 180 -19.87 6.33 24.97
C LEU A 180 -21.08 5.59 25.55
N SER A 181 -20.85 4.66 26.47
CA SER A 181 -21.96 4.09 27.23
C SER A 181 -22.68 5.27 27.91
N PRO A 182 -24.02 5.36 27.84
CA PRO A 182 -24.74 6.29 28.68
C PRO A 182 -24.32 6.01 30.13
N LYS A 183 -23.88 7.05 30.83
CA LYS A 183 -23.65 7.01 32.27
C LYS A 183 -25.00 6.99 32.98
#